data_AF-A0A482UXD3-F1
#
_entry.id   AF-A0A482UXD3-F1
#
_cell.length_a   1.000
_cell.length_b   1.000
_cell.length_c   1.000
_cell.angle_alpha   90.00
_cell.angle_beta   90.00
_cell.angle_gamma   90.00
#
_symmetry.space_group_name_H-M   'P 1'
#
loop_
_entity.id
_entity.type
_entity.pdbx_description
1 polymer ?
#
loop_
_entity_poly.entity_id
_entity_poly.type
_entity_poly.pdbx_seq_one_letter_code
_entity_poly.pdbx_strand_id
1 'polypeptide(L)' 'MSSSYRDSKLTRLLQDSLSGNTRTILVACLAPTVMHTMESMSTLQFAERAKNVKVRG' A
#
# COMPACT_ATOMS: atom_id res chain seq x y z
N MET A 1 15.88 -12.00 -0.94
CA MET A 1 14.55 -11.45 -0.64
C MET A 1 14.72 -10.42 0.46
N SER A 2 14.72 -9.14 0.10
CA SER A 2 15.07 -8.02 0.97
C SER A 2 13.98 -7.71 2.01
N SER A 3 14.43 -7.12 3.12
CA SER A 3 13.84 -6.99 4.46
C SER A 3 12.41 -6.43 4.64
N SER A 4 11.62 -6.12 3.61
CA SER A 4 10.45 -5.22 3.79
C SER A 4 9.22 -5.82 4.48
N TYR A 5 9.00 -7.13 4.43
CA TYR A 5 7.78 -7.77 4.95
C TYR A 5 7.90 -8.31 6.38
N ARG A 6 9.06 -8.18 7.02
CA ARG A 6 9.30 -8.71 8.39
C ARG A 6 9.25 -7.66 9.48
N ASP A 7 9.17 -6.37 9.14
CA ASP A 7 9.24 -5.28 10.11
C ASP A 7 7.98 -5.14 10.96
N SER A 8 6.83 -5.68 10.52
CA SER A 8 5.61 -5.70 11.31
C SER A 8 4.81 -6.99 11.13
N LYS A 9 4.09 -7.41 12.18
CA LYS A 9 3.18 -8.57 12.09
C LYS A 9 2.13 -8.39 10.98
N LEU A 10 1.71 -7.15 10.73
CA LEU A 10 0.75 -6.80 9.69
C LEU A 10 1.35 -6.96 8.28
N THR A 11 2.56 -6.45 8.03
CA THR A 11 3.23 -6.60 6.72
C THR A 11 3.62 -8.04 6.43
N ARG A 12 3.81 -8.87 7.46
CA ARG A 12 4.04 -10.32 7.32
C ARG A 12 2.79 -11.09 6.92
N LEU A 13 1.63 -10.75 7.49
CA LEU A 13 0.34 -11.33 7.06
C LEU A 13 -0.02 -10.94 5.62
N LEU A 14 0.30 -9.70 5.24
CA LEU A 14 0.05 -9.19 3.89
C LEU A 14 1.10 -9.62 2.86
N GLN A 15 2.14 -10.37 3.25
CA GLN A 15 3.19 -10.79 2.33
C GLN A 15 2.62 -11.59 1.14
N ASP A 16 1.68 -12.49 1.39
CA ASP A 16 1.02 -13.28 0.33
C ASP A 16 0.11 -12.41 -0.55
N SER A 17 -0.47 -11.34 0.02
CA SER A 17 -1.30 -10.37 -0.71
C SER A 17 -0.49 -9.40 -1.59
N LEU A 18 0.76 -9.11 -1.19
CA LEU A 18 1.62 -8.11 -1.83
C LEU A 18 2.69 -8.72 -2.74
N SER A 19 2.98 -10.01 -2.58
CA SER A 19 4.01 -10.72 -3.36
C SER A 19 3.57 -12.08 -3.94
N GLY A 20 2.39 -12.58 -3.57
CA GLY A 20 1.83 -13.85 -4.04
C GLY A 20 0.85 -13.71 -5.23
N ASN A 21 0.15 -14.80 -5.56
CA ASN A 21 -0.86 -14.84 -6.62
C ASN A 21 -2.25 -14.48 -6.08
N THR A 22 -2.45 -13.22 -5.74
CA THR A 22 -3.71 -12.71 -5.22
C THR A 22 -4.07 -11.39 -5.88
N ARG A 23 -5.38 -11.14 -6.04
CA ARG A 23 -5.89 -9.85 -6.51
C ARG A 23 -6.07 -8.94 -5.30
N THR A 24 -5.22 -7.93 -5.22
CA THR A 24 -5.23 -6.97 -4.10
C THR A 24 -5.83 -5.65 -4.55
N ILE A 25 -6.75 -5.11 -3.75
CA ILE A 25 -7.35 -3.79 -3.93
C ILE A 25 -6.90 -2.89 -2.78
N LEU A 26 -6.43 -1.69 -3.12
CA LEU A 26 -6.12 -0.65 -2.14
C LEU A 26 -7.21 0.43 -2.17
N VAL A 27 -7.78 0.75 -1.02
CA VAL A 27 -8.75 1.85 -0.85
C VAL A 27 -8.06 3.00 -0.13
N ALA A 28 -7.97 4.16 -0.78
CA ALA A 28 -7.39 5.37 -0.20
C ALA A 28 -8.52 6.25 0.38
N CYS A 29 -8.50 6.46 1.70
CA CYS A 29 -9.44 7.33 2.39
C CYS A 29 -8.84 8.74 2.55
N LEU A 30 -9.49 9.74 1.96
CA LEU A 30 -9.01 11.13 1.96
C LEU A 30 -10.05 12.06 2.58
N ALA A 31 -9.57 13.11 3.25
CA ALA A 31 -10.43 14.17 3.77
C ALA A 31 -10.42 15.36 2.80
N PRO A 32 -11.59 15.87 2.37
CA PRO A 32 -11.69 16.97 1.40
C PRO A 32 -11.50 18.33 2.08
N THR A 33 -10.42 18.51 2.84
CA THR A 33 -10.11 19.79 3.50
C THR A 33 -8.66 20.21 3.27
N VAL A 34 -8.42 21.53 3.26
CA VAL A 34 -7.10 22.10 3.04
C VAL A 34 -6.12 21.68 4.15
N MET A 35 -6.61 21.59 5.38
CA MET A 35 -5.81 21.18 6.55
C MET A 35 -5.21 19.78 6.38
N HIS A 36 -5.93 18.88 5.69
CA HIS A 36 -5.49 17.49 5.46
C HIS A 36 -4.86 17.29 4.07
N THR A 37 -4.56 18.36 3.34
CA THR A 37 -4.02 18.25 1.97
C THR A 37 -2.64 17.57 1.96
N MET A 38 -1.78 17.85 2.94
CA MET A 38 -0.44 17.24 3.02
C MET A 38 -0.50 15.73 3.28
N GLU A 39 -1.37 15.32 4.22
CA GLU A 39 -1.59 13.90 4.54
C GLU A 39 -2.25 13.19 3.35
N SER A 40 -3.24 13.83 2.72
CA SER A 40 -3.91 13.30 1.54
C SER A 40 -2.95 13.11 0.37
N MET A 41 -2.03 14.05 0.15
CA MET A 41 -0.98 13.93 -0.87
C MET A 41 -0.05 12.75 -0.58
N SER A 42 0.33 12.56 0.69
CA SER A 42 1.15 11.41 1.11
C SER A 42 0.43 10.07 0.85
N THR A 43 -0.87 10.01 1.16
CA THR A 43 -1.72 8.84 0.87
C THR A 43 -1.81 8.57 -0.63
N LEU A 44 -1.98 9.60 -1.46
CA LEU A 44 -2.01 9.46 -2.92
C LEU A 44 -0.68 8.95 -3.47
N GLN A 45 0.46 9.46 -2.99
CA GLN A 45 1.79 8.98 -3.38
C GLN A 45 2.01 7.51 -2.98
N PHE A 46 1.48 7.09 -1.83
CA PHE A 46 1.50 5.67 -1.47
C PHE A 46 0.64 4.83 -2.42
N ALA A 47 -0.58 5.28 -2.72
CA ALA A 47 -1.48 4.58 -3.63
C ALA A 47 -0.92 4.46 -5.05
N GLU A 48 -0.25 5.50 -5.55
CA GLU A 48 0.44 5.48 -6.84
C GLU A 48 1.56 4.43 -6.87
N ARG A 49 2.38 4.37 -5.82
CA ARG A 49 3.42 3.33 -5.70
C ARG A 49 2.81 1.92 -5.61
N ALA A 50 1.75 1.76 -4.81
CA ALA A 50 1.06 0.48 -4.64
C ALA A 50 0.45 -0.04 -5.95
N LYS A 51 -0.10 0.86 -6.79
CA LYS A 51 -0.61 0.52 -8.13
C LYS A 51 0.46 -0.09 -9.04
N ASN A 52 1.72 0.33 -8.88
CA ASN A 52 2.84 -0.15 -9.68
C ASN A 52 3.47 -1.45 -9.15
N VAL A 53 2.98 -2.00 -8.03
CA VAL A 53 3.45 -3.27 -7.51
C VAL A 53 3.00 -4.40 -8.43
N LYS A 54 3.96 -5.04 -9.10
CA LYS A 54 3.72 -6.26 -9.89
C LYS A 54 3.54 -7.45 -8.96
N VAL A 55 2.30 -7.82 -8.71
CA VAL A 55 1.92 -9.12 -8.18
C VAL A 55 1.97 -10.15 -9.32
N ARG A 56 2.60 -11.31 -9.08
CA ARG A 56 2.70 -12.39 -10.07
C ARG A 56 1.37 -13.14 -10.10
N GLY A 57 0.58 -12.91 -11.15
CA GLY A 57 -0.63 -13.68 -11.48
C GLY A 57 -0.30 -15.00 -12.17
#